data_AF-A0A1V4RP10-F1
#
_entry.id   AF-A0A1V4RP10-F1
#
_cell.length_a   1.000
_cell.length_b   1.000
_cell.length_c   1.000
_cell.angle_alpha   90.00
_cell.angle_beta   90.00
_cell.angle_gamma   90.00
#
_symmetry.space_group_name_H-M   'P 1'
#
loop_
_entity.id
_entity.type
_entity.pdbx_description
1 polymer ?
#
loop_
_entity_poly.entity_id
_entity_poly.type
_entity_poly.pdbx_seq_one_letter_code
_entity_poly.pdbx_strand_id
1 'polypeptide(L)'
;MKPQKSNPFKILALPCFIILPILLTLGCAYYNTFYNARNFYRQAERERLKSPEKEPSASILALYDKSIQKASKLLVLYPKSKWVDDSLLLLGKALYRKGEYSKAARKFSELEANYPQSRFVQQARYWRGLCLWRMQSYPEAAEILRTLAVKGGKFSTDALLAWAQMAIEQRHYSEALEVLQKAQQKVSSRKKLARIFYWRGESLLALQQYPEAIKWFRRAIETYPDPQIRFTAWFKIGQCLEESGQSQKALGLYKRLLKSGKYASHKAELSLQIAHCREALGDFSQALKDYQKVADDYPATHHSAVALYRMGIIYQSKLDSLQCAQQCFKKVEQQNRYPELVCLAQARAANIEKLEKYRTVQEASPEVLLHLAELYLFEFSRPDSALAEYQRILEQFPRSSLAPKACYAIGWIYKRCLQDTVCANQAFRELIQKYPVSTYAHAARRELGLEDPGKELFLQAERSRLAGAPPKIYLPRLKRLVEQYPESSYVPKAEYVIAWTYEYILGDSLLAHQVYENLARKFPDTQAGQVATKKLGLGKKNQQKPEIKSLPKDSPGTPDESRPGRREGLIEP
;
A
#
# COMPACT_ATOMS: atom_id res chain seq x y z
N MET A 1 -36.19 -36.25 -105.88
CA MET A 1 -35.34 -36.60 -104.72
C MET A 1 -34.77 -35.29 -104.16
N LYS A 2 -35.29 -34.81 -103.01
CA LYS A 2 -34.84 -33.56 -102.38
C LYS A 2 -33.71 -33.86 -101.37
N PRO A 3 -32.64 -33.06 -101.32
CA PRO A 3 -31.61 -33.16 -100.30
C PRO A 3 -31.97 -32.33 -99.05
N GLN A 4 -31.52 -32.82 -97.90
CA GLN A 4 -31.77 -32.33 -96.56
C GLN A 4 -30.70 -31.28 -96.19
N LYS A 5 -31.10 -30.07 -95.81
CA LYS A 5 -30.22 -29.05 -95.22
C LYS A 5 -30.28 -29.14 -93.68
N SER A 6 -29.11 -29.20 -93.06
CA SER A 6 -28.86 -29.15 -91.61
C SER A 6 -29.09 -27.76 -91.02
N ASN A 7 -29.73 -27.69 -89.85
CA ASN A 7 -29.93 -26.47 -89.06
C ASN A 7 -29.05 -26.53 -87.78
N PRO A 8 -28.26 -25.51 -87.44
CA PRO A 8 -27.48 -25.46 -86.21
C PRO A 8 -28.22 -24.63 -85.15
N PHE A 9 -28.48 -25.17 -83.95
CA PHE A 9 -28.54 -24.46 -82.65
C PHE A 9 -29.00 -25.45 -81.57
N LYS A 10 -28.07 -25.93 -80.75
CA LYS A 10 -28.37 -26.52 -79.43
C LYS A 10 -27.76 -25.61 -78.38
N ILE A 11 -28.56 -24.73 -77.78
CA ILE A 11 -28.23 -24.07 -76.51
C ILE A 11 -28.77 -24.98 -75.41
N LEU A 12 -27.87 -25.55 -74.62
CA LEU A 12 -28.19 -26.34 -73.44
C LEU A 12 -28.71 -25.39 -72.34
N ALA A 13 -30.02 -25.35 -72.13
CA ALA A 13 -30.61 -24.71 -70.96
C ALA A 13 -30.37 -25.60 -69.73
N LEU A 14 -29.41 -25.24 -68.88
CA LEU A 14 -29.28 -25.82 -67.53
C LEU A 14 -30.44 -25.33 -66.64
N PRO A 15 -30.97 -26.16 -65.72
CA PRO A 15 -32.23 -25.87 -65.06
C PRO A 15 -32.05 -24.91 -63.88
N CYS A 16 -32.61 -23.70 -63.99
CA CYS A 16 -32.72 -22.73 -62.90
C CYS A 16 -33.48 -23.24 -61.64
N PHE A 17 -34.10 -24.43 -61.68
CA PHE A 17 -35.00 -24.93 -60.64
C PHE A 17 -34.32 -25.62 -59.44
N ILE A 18 -33.04 -26.03 -59.52
CA ILE A 18 -32.32 -26.66 -58.38
C ILE A 18 -31.49 -25.63 -57.60
N ILE A 19 -31.09 -24.53 -58.24
CA ILE A 19 -30.22 -23.50 -57.63
C ILE A 19 -31.00 -22.62 -56.62
N LEU A 20 -32.30 -22.40 -56.84
CA LEU A 20 -33.15 -21.54 -56.01
C LEU A 20 -33.41 -22.09 -54.58
N PRO A 21 -33.77 -23.38 -54.36
CA PRO A 21 -33.95 -23.92 -53.01
C PRO A 21 -32.65 -24.10 -52.21
N ILE A 22 -31.51 -24.31 -52.89
CA ILE A 22 -30.18 -24.37 -52.25
C ILE A 22 -29.74 -22.97 -51.77
N LEU A 23 -30.00 -21.92 -52.55
CA LEU A 23 -29.76 -20.53 -52.15
C LEU A 23 -30.67 -20.08 -50.98
N LEU A 24 -31.93 -20.54 -50.95
CA LEU A 24 -32.88 -20.24 -49.87
C LEU A 24 -32.53 -20.95 -48.55
N THR A 25 -32.08 -22.20 -48.59
CA THR A 25 -31.69 -22.96 -47.38
C THR A 25 -30.36 -22.50 -46.80
N LEU A 26 -29.37 -22.16 -47.65
CA LEU A 26 -28.11 -21.54 -47.22
C LEU A 26 -28.34 -20.15 -46.60
N GLY A 27 -29.26 -19.35 -47.17
CA GLY A 27 -29.75 -18.08 -46.63
C GLY A 27 -30.22 -18.16 -45.17
N CYS A 28 -31.00 -19.19 -44.85
CA CYS A 28 -31.55 -19.41 -43.52
C CYS A 28 -30.49 -19.90 -42.50
N ALA A 29 -29.54 -20.73 -42.93
CA ALA A 29 -28.57 -21.36 -42.02
C ALA A 29 -27.57 -20.38 -41.40
N TYR A 30 -26.99 -19.45 -42.18
CA TYR A 30 -26.03 -18.48 -41.63
C TYR A 30 -26.73 -17.37 -40.82
N TYR A 31 -27.94 -16.94 -41.24
CA TYR A 31 -28.75 -15.97 -40.49
C TYR A 31 -29.10 -16.53 -39.11
N ASN A 32 -29.54 -17.78 -39.04
CA ASN A 32 -29.83 -18.46 -37.77
C ASN A 32 -28.58 -18.56 -36.89
N THR A 33 -27.40 -18.77 -37.48
CA THR A 33 -26.14 -18.85 -36.73
C THR A 33 -25.78 -17.53 -36.06
N PHE A 34 -25.80 -16.41 -36.79
CA PHE A 34 -25.55 -15.08 -36.21
C PHE A 34 -26.62 -14.67 -35.21
N TYR A 35 -27.90 -14.90 -35.56
CA TYR A 35 -29.04 -14.56 -34.71
C TYR A 35 -28.91 -15.21 -33.33
N ASN A 36 -28.55 -16.50 -33.29
CA ASN A 36 -28.29 -17.23 -32.06
C ASN A 36 -27.10 -16.65 -31.29
N ALA A 37 -25.99 -16.34 -31.96
CA ALA A 37 -24.84 -15.70 -31.33
C ALA A 37 -25.24 -14.40 -30.62
N ARG A 38 -26.03 -13.56 -31.30
CA ARG A 38 -26.52 -12.28 -30.78
C ARG A 38 -27.48 -12.44 -29.62
N ASN A 39 -28.34 -13.46 -29.65
CA ASN A 39 -29.28 -13.74 -28.57
C ASN A 39 -28.59 -14.19 -27.29
N PHE A 40 -27.61 -15.10 -27.39
CA PHE A 40 -26.82 -15.50 -26.24
C PHE A 40 -26.08 -14.32 -25.60
N TYR A 41 -25.46 -13.45 -26.42
CA TYR A 41 -24.83 -12.23 -25.91
C TYR A 41 -25.81 -11.29 -25.20
N ARG A 42 -26.99 -11.07 -25.79
CA ARG A 42 -28.03 -10.21 -25.20
C ARG A 42 -28.55 -10.78 -23.89
N GLN A 43 -28.72 -12.09 -23.82
CA GLN A 43 -29.10 -12.77 -22.58
C GLN A 43 -28.01 -12.58 -21.51
N ALA A 44 -26.74 -12.82 -21.86
CA ALA A 44 -25.61 -12.60 -20.96
C ALA A 44 -25.57 -11.17 -20.42
N GLU A 45 -25.71 -10.15 -21.28
CA GLU A 45 -25.73 -8.75 -20.82
C GLU A 45 -26.94 -8.43 -19.93
N ARG A 46 -28.11 -9.00 -20.19
CA ARG A 46 -29.30 -8.80 -19.35
C ARG A 46 -29.08 -9.38 -17.95
N GLU A 47 -28.53 -10.59 -17.87
CA GLU A 47 -28.23 -11.25 -16.60
C GLU A 47 -27.11 -10.50 -15.86
N ARG A 48 -26.03 -10.13 -16.55
CA ARG A 48 -24.93 -9.34 -15.99
C ARG A 48 -25.39 -8.00 -15.44
N LEU A 49 -26.30 -7.30 -16.12
CA LEU A 49 -26.82 -6.00 -15.65
C LEU A 49 -27.76 -6.12 -14.44
N LYS A 50 -28.30 -7.32 -14.17
CA LYS A 50 -29.10 -7.60 -12.97
C LYS A 50 -28.25 -8.10 -11.80
N SER A 51 -27.06 -8.64 -12.07
CA SER A 51 -26.16 -9.12 -11.03
C SER A 51 -25.61 -7.95 -10.19
N PRO A 52 -25.63 -8.06 -8.85
CA PRO A 52 -24.97 -7.10 -7.97
C PRO A 52 -23.44 -7.27 -7.97
N GLU A 53 -22.94 -8.40 -8.47
CA GLU A 53 -21.51 -8.71 -8.49
C GLU A 53 -20.78 -7.96 -9.61
N LYS A 54 -19.53 -7.57 -9.32
CA LYS A 54 -18.67 -6.86 -10.28
C LYS A 54 -18.18 -7.79 -11.40
N GLU A 55 -17.97 -9.06 -11.09
CA GLU A 55 -17.52 -10.09 -12.05
C GLU A 55 -18.71 -10.94 -12.55
N PRO A 56 -18.68 -11.39 -13.83
CA PRO A 56 -19.73 -12.25 -14.34
C PRO A 56 -19.64 -13.66 -13.72
N SER A 57 -20.79 -14.20 -13.29
CA SER A 57 -20.88 -15.59 -12.81
C SER A 57 -20.54 -16.61 -13.90
N ALA A 58 -20.23 -17.84 -13.50
CA ALA A 58 -19.96 -18.94 -14.43
C ALA A 58 -21.10 -19.17 -15.44
N SER A 59 -22.36 -19.01 -15.02
CA SER A 59 -23.51 -19.12 -15.92
C SER A 59 -23.54 -18.02 -17.00
N ILE A 60 -23.19 -16.78 -16.63
CA ILE A 60 -23.09 -15.65 -17.56
C ILE A 60 -21.91 -15.87 -18.52
N LEU A 61 -20.76 -16.34 -18.02
CA LEU A 61 -19.60 -16.66 -18.85
C LEU A 61 -19.93 -17.74 -19.90
N ALA A 62 -20.68 -18.78 -19.52
CA ALA A 62 -21.13 -19.82 -20.45
C ALA A 62 -22.03 -19.28 -21.58
N LEU A 63 -22.84 -18.24 -21.32
CA LEU A 63 -23.62 -17.56 -22.36
C LEU A 63 -22.72 -16.77 -23.32
N TYR A 64 -21.66 -16.11 -22.82
CA TYR A 64 -20.66 -15.50 -23.68
C TYR A 64 -19.93 -16.55 -24.53
N ASP A 65 -19.60 -17.71 -23.98
CA ASP A 65 -18.97 -18.80 -24.73
C ASP A 65 -19.85 -19.31 -25.88
N LYS A 66 -21.15 -19.51 -25.63
CA LYS A 66 -22.11 -19.85 -26.69
C LYS A 66 -22.16 -18.77 -27.78
N SER A 67 -22.12 -17.49 -27.39
CA SER A 67 -22.05 -16.39 -28.34
C SER A 67 -20.76 -16.44 -29.19
N ILE A 68 -19.62 -16.63 -28.54
CA ILE A 68 -18.29 -16.74 -29.16
C ILE A 68 -18.27 -17.90 -30.17
N GLN A 69 -18.76 -19.07 -29.77
CA GLN A 69 -18.76 -20.28 -30.60
C GLN A 69 -19.60 -20.05 -31.87
N LYS A 70 -20.81 -19.50 -31.73
CA LYS A 70 -21.71 -19.26 -32.87
C LYS A 70 -21.20 -18.14 -33.78
N ALA A 71 -20.68 -17.04 -33.23
CA ALA A 71 -20.07 -15.97 -34.02
C ALA A 71 -18.83 -16.48 -34.78
N SER A 72 -17.96 -17.25 -34.13
CA SER A 72 -16.77 -17.84 -34.77
C SER A 72 -17.15 -18.82 -35.89
N LYS A 73 -18.18 -19.65 -35.68
CA LYS A 73 -18.70 -20.57 -36.71
C LYS A 73 -19.14 -19.82 -37.97
N LEU A 74 -19.73 -18.63 -37.83
CA LEU A 74 -20.10 -17.82 -38.99
C LEU A 74 -18.88 -17.34 -39.77
N LEU A 75 -17.84 -16.86 -39.08
CA LEU A 75 -16.61 -16.37 -39.71
C LEU A 75 -15.91 -17.48 -40.51
N VAL A 76 -15.91 -18.71 -39.99
CA VAL A 76 -15.24 -19.86 -40.63
C VAL A 76 -16.05 -20.40 -41.81
N LEU A 77 -17.36 -20.65 -41.62
CA LEU A 77 -18.16 -21.36 -42.62
C LEU A 77 -18.77 -20.42 -43.67
N TYR A 78 -18.92 -19.13 -43.36
CA TYR A 78 -19.60 -18.16 -44.21
C TYR A 78 -18.81 -16.83 -44.31
N PRO A 79 -17.53 -16.85 -44.74
CA PRO A 79 -16.66 -15.67 -44.76
C PRO A 79 -17.09 -14.55 -45.72
N LYS A 80 -18.02 -14.82 -46.65
CA LYS A 80 -18.61 -13.82 -47.56
C LYS A 80 -19.98 -13.31 -47.10
N SER A 81 -20.42 -13.68 -45.88
CA SER A 81 -21.73 -13.27 -45.36
C SER A 81 -21.78 -11.78 -45.04
N LYS A 82 -22.96 -11.17 -45.21
CA LYS A 82 -23.21 -9.77 -44.81
C LYS A 82 -23.12 -9.52 -43.29
N TRP A 83 -22.99 -10.57 -42.49
CA TRP A 83 -22.91 -10.51 -41.02
C TRP A 83 -21.49 -10.70 -40.49
N VAL A 84 -20.48 -10.72 -41.35
CA VAL A 84 -19.10 -10.99 -40.93
C VAL A 84 -18.58 -9.88 -40.01
N ASP A 85 -18.77 -8.62 -40.36
CA ASP A 85 -18.39 -7.47 -39.52
C ASP A 85 -19.23 -7.39 -38.22
N ASP A 86 -20.55 -7.63 -38.31
CA ASP A 86 -21.45 -7.82 -37.17
C ASP A 86 -20.93 -8.93 -36.21
N SER A 87 -20.44 -10.04 -36.76
CA SER A 87 -19.95 -11.21 -36.01
C SER A 87 -18.57 -10.95 -35.40
N LEU A 88 -17.67 -10.28 -36.11
CA LEU A 88 -16.38 -9.83 -35.59
C LEU A 88 -16.56 -8.89 -34.39
N LEU A 89 -17.47 -7.92 -34.52
CA LEU A 89 -17.79 -7.00 -33.43
C LEU A 89 -18.36 -7.75 -32.22
N LEU A 90 -19.35 -8.62 -32.45
CA LEU A 90 -20.00 -9.38 -31.39
C LEU A 90 -19.02 -10.30 -30.66
N LEU A 91 -18.19 -11.01 -31.43
CA LEU A 91 -17.13 -11.89 -30.93
C LEU A 91 -16.13 -11.11 -30.07
N GLY A 92 -15.61 -9.99 -30.57
CA GLY A 92 -14.69 -9.13 -29.81
C GLY A 92 -15.31 -8.64 -28.50
N LYS A 93 -16.59 -8.24 -28.52
CA LYS A 93 -17.29 -7.80 -27.31
C LYS A 93 -17.50 -8.92 -26.30
N ALA A 94 -17.82 -10.13 -26.75
CA ALA A 94 -17.97 -11.30 -25.88
C ALA A 94 -16.62 -11.68 -25.24
N LEU A 95 -15.54 -11.70 -26.03
CA LEU A 95 -14.18 -11.94 -25.55
C LEU A 95 -13.75 -10.88 -24.51
N TYR A 96 -14.04 -9.60 -24.75
CA TYR A 96 -13.78 -8.54 -23.77
C TYR A 96 -14.49 -8.80 -22.43
N ARG A 97 -15.75 -9.25 -22.47
CA ARG A 97 -16.52 -9.56 -21.26
C ARG A 97 -15.98 -10.77 -20.50
N LYS A 98 -15.34 -11.70 -21.18
CA LYS A 98 -14.62 -12.83 -20.58
C LYS A 98 -13.22 -12.47 -20.05
N GLY A 99 -12.77 -11.22 -20.21
CA GLY A 99 -11.42 -10.82 -19.85
C GLY A 99 -10.34 -11.23 -20.86
N GLU A 100 -10.72 -11.81 -22.00
CA GLU A 100 -9.80 -12.21 -23.07
C GLU A 100 -9.44 -10.99 -23.95
N TYR A 101 -8.88 -9.94 -23.34
CA TYR A 101 -8.70 -8.63 -23.95
C TYR A 101 -7.78 -8.63 -25.17
N SER A 102 -6.75 -9.47 -25.19
CA SER A 102 -5.82 -9.59 -26.33
C SER A 102 -6.51 -10.17 -27.56
N LYS A 103 -7.30 -11.24 -27.39
CA LYS A 103 -8.10 -11.84 -28.47
C LYS A 103 -9.19 -10.89 -28.93
N ALA A 104 -9.84 -10.18 -28.01
CA ALA A 104 -10.85 -9.17 -28.32
C ALA A 104 -10.25 -8.04 -29.18
N ALA A 105 -9.10 -7.47 -28.77
CA ALA A 105 -8.40 -6.43 -29.52
C ALA A 105 -8.06 -6.87 -30.95
N ARG A 106 -7.58 -8.11 -31.13
CA ARG A 106 -7.33 -8.68 -32.47
C ARG A 106 -8.58 -8.70 -33.34
N LYS A 107 -9.73 -9.09 -32.82
CA LYS A 107 -11.00 -9.10 -33.57
C LYS A 107 -11.50 -7.71 -33.95
N PHE A 108 -11.29 -6.71 -33.08
CA PHE A 108 -11.59 -5.33 -33.43
C PHE A 108 -10.64 -4.78 -34.50
N SER A 109 -9.34 -5.08 -34.42
CA SER A 109 -8.37 -4.73 -35.47
C SER A 109 -8.68 -5.41 -36.81
N GLU A 110 -9.09 -6.68 -36.79
CA GLU A 110 -9.52 -7.42 -37.98
C GLU A 110 -10.72 -6.75 -38.66
N LEU A 111 -11.71 -6.30 -37.88
CA LEU A 111 -12.84 -5.53 -38.41
C LEU A 111 -12.39 -4.22 -39.05
N GLU A 112 -11.53 -3.44 -38.37
CA GLU A 112 -11.02 -2.16 -38.88
C GLU A 112 -10.20 -2.30 -40.16
N ALA A 113 -9.36 -3.33 -40.25
CA ALA A 113 -8.46 -3.53 -41.39
C ALA A 113 -9.19 -4.10 -42.62
N ASN A 114 -10.06 -5.10 -42.41
CA ASN A 114 -10.67 -5.84 -43.51
C ASN A 114 -12.02 -5.25 -43.95
N TYR A 115 -12.67 -4.45 -43.09
CA TYR A 115 -13.99 -3.84 -43.36
C TYR A 115 -13.99 -2.34 -43.06
N PRO A 116 -13.14 -1.52 -43.71
CA PRO A 116 -12.98 -0.09 -43.40
C PRO A 116 -14.24 0.75 -43.66
N GLN A 117 -15.17 0.27 -44.49
CA GLN A 117 -16.46 0.91 -44.75
C GLN A 117 -17.59 0.44 -43.82
N SER A 118 -17.31 -0.48 -42.88
CA SER A 118 -18.32 -0.97 -41.95
C SER A 118 -18.78 0.16 -41.01
N ARG A 119 -20.10 0.21 -40.77
CA ARG A 119 -20.70 1.10 -39.76
C ARG A 119 -20.17 0.86 -38.34
N PHE A 120 -19.48 -0.26 -38.11
CA PHE A 120 -18.94 -0.64 -36.80
C PHE A 120 -17.48 -0.21 -36.60
N VAL A 121 -16.81 0.38 -37.58
CA VAL A 121 -15.38 0.77 -37.45
C VAL A 121 -15.12 1.65 -36.24
N GLN A 122 -15.94 2.70 -36.01
CA GLN A 122 -15.79 3.55 -34.81
C GLN A 122 -16.05 2.77 -33.52
N GLN A 123 -16.99 1.83 -33.54
CA GLN A 123 -17.31 1.00 -32.38
C GLN A 123 -16.18 0.02 -32.08
N ALA A 124 -15.65 -0.67 -33.08
CA ALA A 124 -14.53 -1.59 -32.96
C ALA A 124 -13.31 -0.87 -32.40
N ARG A 125 -13.00 0.32 -32.93
CA ARG A 125 -11.92 1.17 -32.44
C ARG A 125 -12.09 1.55 -30.97
N TYR A 126 -13.30 1.94 -30.57
CA TYR A 126 -13.61 2.23 -29.16
C TYR A 126 -13.35 1.02 -28.27
N TRP A 127 -13.87 -0.16 -28.64
CA TRP A 127 -13.65 -1.38 -27.85
C TRP A 127 -12.20 -1.83 -27.85
N ARG A 128 -11.44 -1.63 -28.93
CA ARG A 128 -10.00 -1.88 -28.95
C ARG A 128 -9.26 -0.99 -27.97
N GLY A 129 -9.61 0.30 -27.90
CA GLY A 129 -9.08 1.22 -26.89
C GLY A 129 -9.37 0.73 -25.46
N LEU A 130 -10.59 0.24 -25.20
CA LEU A 130 -10.92 -0.37 -23.91
C LEU A 130 -10.12 -1.65 -23.63
N CYS A 131 -9.86 -2.49 -24.63
CA CYS A 131 -9.03 -3.69 -24.46
C CYS A 131 -7.61 -3.31 -24.05
N LEU A 132 -7.00 -2.34 -24.75
CA LEU A 132 -5.65 -1.85 -24.44
C LEU A 132 -5.58 -1.27 -23.04
N TRP A 133 -6.57 -0.48 -22.64
CA TRP A 133 -6.66 0.03 -21.27
C TRP A 133 -6.73 -1.11 -20.23
N ARG A 134 -7.55 -2.15 -20.46
CA ARG A 134 -7.61 -3.31 -19.55
C ARG A 134 -6.34 -4.15 -19.54
N MET A 135 -5.53 -4.08 -20.59
CA MET A 135 -4.19 -4.67 -20.67
C MET A 135 -3.09 -3.74 -20.12
N GLN A 136 -3.44 -2.59 -19.54
CA GLN A 136 -2.52 -1.58 -19.01
C GLN A 136 -1.60 -0.93 -20.07
N SER A 137 -1.92 -1.06 -21.35
CA SER A 137 -1.30 -0.34 -22.46
C SER A 137 -1.89 1.07 -22.56
N TYR A 138 -1.63 1.89 -21.54
CA TYR A 138 -2.25 3.22 -21.37
C TYR A 138 -1.93 4.20 -22.49
N PRO A 139 -0.69 4.31 -23.02
CA PRO A 139 -0.39 5.24 -24.11
C PRO A 139 -1.19 4.95 -25.38
N GLU A 140 -1.25 3.69 -25.79
CA GLU A 140 -1.98 3.27 -26.99
C GLU A 140 -3.50 3.40 -26.79
N ALA A 141 -4.00 3.08 -25.60
CA ALA A 141 -5.40 3.29 -25.25
C ALA A 141 -5.78 4.78 -25.30
N ALA A 142 -4.96 5.64 -24.71
CA ALA A 142 -5.15 7.09 -24.70
C ALA A 142 -5.22 7.65 -26.12
N GLU A 143 -4.30 7.23 -27.00
CA GLU A 143 -4.25 7.72 -28.37
C GLU A 143 -5.50 7.36 -29.17
N ILE A 144 -5.97 6.11 -29.04
CA ILE A 144 -7.21 5.66 -29.67
C ILE A 144 -8.41 6.44 -29.15
N LEU A 145 -8.55 6.59 -27.83
CA LEU A 145 -9.69 7.26 -27.21
C LEU A 145 -9.69 8.76 -27.50
N ARG A 146 -8.53 9.41 -27.48
CA ARG A 146 -8.36 10.83 -27.84
C ARG A 146 -8.72 11.09 -29.30
N THR A 147 -8.25 10.23 -30.22
CA THR A 147 -8.59 10.34 -31.64
C THR A 147 -10.09 10.23 -31.88
N LEU A 148 -10.77 9.28 -31.22
CA LEU A 148 -12.24 9.15 -31.29
C LEU A 148 -12.97 10.34 -30.67
N ALA A 149 -12.44 10.91 -29.59
CA ALA A 149 -13.00 12.10 -28.95
C ALA A 149 -12.94 13.34 -29.86
N VAL A 150 -11.81 13.54 -30.56
CA VAL A 150 -11.57 14.70 -31.45
C VAL A 150 -12.34 14.59 -32.76
N LYS A 151 -12.27 13.44 -33.45
CA LYS A 151 -12.93 13.24 -34.76
C LYS A 151 -14.46 13.31 -34.70
N GLY A 152 -15.05 13.27 -33.52
CA GLY A 152 -16.50 13.34 -33.35
C GLY A 152 -17.21 12.03 -33.69
N GLY A 153 -18.52 12.10 -33.90
CA GLY A 153 -19.35 10.93 -34.22
C GLY A 153 -19.88 10.19 -33.00
N LYS A 154 -20.52 9.04 -33.25
CA LYS A 154 -21.37 8.32 -32.29
C LYS A 154 -20.65 7.91 -31.00
N PHE A 155 -19.33 7.68 -31.06
CA PHE A 155 -18.52 7.23 -29.93
C PHE A 155 -17.67 8.35 -29.30
N SER A 156 -17.79 9.61 -29.74
CA SER A 156 -16.99 10.72 -29.22
C SER A 156 -17.16 10.91 -27.71
N THR A 157 -18.41 10.99 -27.22
CA THR A 157 -18.69 11.15 -25.78
C THR A 157 -18.31 9.91 -24.98
N ASP A 158 -18.52 8.71 -25.52
CA ASP A 158 -18.14 7.46 -24.83
C ASP A 158 -16.62 7.32 -24.73
N ALA A 159 -15.87 7.75 -25.74
CA ALA A 159 -14.41 7.78 -25.71
C ALA A 159 -13.87 8.79 -24.68
N LEU A 160 -14.47 9.98 -24.59
CA LEU A 160 -14.14 10.95 -23.54
C LEU A 160 -14.38 10.38 -22.13
N LEU A 161 -15.50 9.69 -21.93
CA LEU A 161 -15.80 9.05 -20.64
C LEU A 161 -14.82 7.93 -20.29
N ALA A 162 -14.44 7.10 -21.26
CA ALA A 162 -13.45 6.05 -21.05
C ALA A 162 -12.07 6.64 -20.74
N TRP A 163 -11.66 7.70 -21.44
CA TRP A 163 -10.40 8.39 -21.17
C TRP A 163 -10.41 9.02 -19.77
N ALA A 164 -11.47 9.74 -19.39
CA ALA A 164 -11.59 10.30 -18.04
C ALA A 164 -11.50 9.22 -16.96
N GLN A 165 -12.20 8.09 -17.13
CA GLN A 165 -12.14 6.98 -16.17
C GLN A 165 -10.73 6.37 -16.08
N MET A 166 -10.06 6.21 -17.22
CA MET A 166 -8.67 5.74 -17.26
C MET A 166 -7.71 6.71 -16.57
N ALA A 167 -7.91 8.03 -16.71
CA ALA A 167 -7.12 9.04 -16.00
C ALA A 167 -7.36 8.99 -14.48
N ILE A 168 -8.61 8.80 -14.04
CA ILE A 168 -8.96 8.60 -12.61
C ILE A 168 -8.28 7.35 -12.05
N GLU A 169 -8.29 6.23 -12.78
CA GLU A 169 -7.62 4.98 -12.37
C GLU A 169 -6.10 5.17 -12.24
N GLN A 170 -5.49 6.02 -13.08
CA GLN A 170 -4.07 6.40 -13.01
C GLN A 170 -3.79 7.54 -12.01
N ARG A 171 -4.79 7.99 -11.25
CA ARG A 171 -4.69 9.11 -10.30
C ARG A 171 -4.33 10.47 -10.95
N HIS A 172 -4.49 10.60 -12.26
CA HIS A 172 -4.36 11.86 -13.01
C HIS A 172 -5.65 12.67 -12.92
N TYR A 173 -6.00 13.13 -11.72
CA TYR A 173 -7.30 13.75 -11.43
C TYR A 173 -7.51 15.10 -12.13
N SER A 174 -6.44 15.88 -12.35
CA SER A 174 -6.51 17.15 -13.08
C SER A 174 -6.88 16.93 -14.55
N GLU A 175 -6.18 16.01 -15.23
CA GLU A 175 -6.50 15.59 -16.61
C GLU A 175 -7.94 15.07 -16.69
N ALA A 176 -8.35 14.22 -15.75
CA ALA A 176 -9.72 13.70 -15.70
C ALA A 176 -10.76 14.83 -15.66
N LEU A 177 -10.54 15.88 -14.86
CA LEU A 177 -11.45 17.03 -14.78
C LEU A 177 -11.59 17.79 -16.10
N GLU A 178 -10.49 17.98 -16.84
CA GLU A 178 -10.52 18.60 -18.16
C GLU A 178 -11.29 17.75 -19.18
N VAL A 179 -11.01 16.44 -19.21
CA VAL A 179 -11.68 15.51 -20.13
C VAL A 179 -13.18 15.40 -19.81
N LEU A 180 -13.55 15.38 -18.53
CA LEU A 180 -14.96 15.40 -18.09
C LEU A 180 -15.68 16.68 -18.48
N GLN A 181 -15.01 17.83 -18.46
CA GLN A 181 -15.58 19.09 -18.93
C GLN A 181 -15.89 19.04 -20.43
N LYS A 182 -14.97 18.49 -21.23
CA LYS A 182 -15.20 18.25 -22.67
C LYS A 182 -16.36 17.27 -22.89
N ALA A 183 -16.45 16.20 -22.09
CA ALA A 183 -17.54 15.23 -22.15
C ALA A 183 -18.91 15.87 -21.84
N GLN A 184 -18.95 16.77 -20.85
CA GLN A 184 -20.16 17.49 -20.45
C GLN A 184 -20.73 18.34 -21.58
N GLN A 185 -19.89 19.01 -22.39
CA GLN A 185 -20.36 19.85 -23.50
C GLN A 185 -21.00 19.05 -24.63
N LYS A 186 -20.66 17.76 -24.77
CA LYS A 186 -21.11 16.88 -25.85
C LYS A 186 -22.19 15.88 -25.44
N VAL A 187 -22.55 15.80 -24.15
CA VAL A 187 -23.45 14.77 -23.65
C VAL A 187 -24.91 15.19 -23.78
N SER A 188 -25.73 14.36 -24.43
CA SER A 188 -27.19 14.59 -24.51
C SER A 188 -27.97 13.77 -23.48
N SER A 189 -27.38 12.69 -22.95
CA SER A 189 -28.05 11.79 -22.00
C SER A 189 -27.92 12.30 -20.56
N ARG A 190 -29.06 12.56 -19.89
CA ARG A 190 -29.08 12.93 -18.45
C ARG A 190 -28.40 11.89 -17.56
N LYS A 191 -28.55 10.59 -17.86
CA LYS A 191 -27.88 9.51 -17.12
C LYS A 191 -26.35 9.60 -17.24
N LYS A 192 -25.83 9.83 -18.46
CA LYS A 192 -24.38 10.02 -18.67
C LYS A 192 -23.89 11.33 -18.03
N LEU A 193 -24.70 12.40 -18.07
CA LEU A 193 -24.40 13.68 -17.43
C LEU A 193 -24.28 13.55 -15.89
N ALA A 194 -25.19 12.83 -15.25
CA ALA A 194 -25.10 12.54 -13.81
C ALA A 194 -23.80 11.78 -13.46
N ARG A 195 -23.41 10.81 -14.29
CA ARG A 195 -22.14 10.09 -14.13
C ARG A 195 -20.92 10.99 -14.31
N ILE A 196 -20.95 11.93 -15.25
CA ILE A 196 -19.89 12.94 -15.42
C ILE A 196 -19.76 13.77 -14.14
N PHE A 197 -20.85 14.27 -13.59
CA PHE A 197 -20.82 15.04 -12.35
C PHE A 197 -20.31 14.23 -11.16
N TYR A 198 -20.72 12.95 -11.07
CA TYR A 198 -20.19 12.05 -10.06
C TYR A 198 -18.67 11.88 -10.18
N TRP A 199 -18.14 11.62 -11.38
CA TRP A 199 -16.69 11.47 -11.59
C TRP A 199 -15.90 12.78 -11.39
N ARG A 200 -16.51 13.95 -11.64
CA ARG A 200 -15.91 15.24 -11.25
C ARG A 200 -15.80 15.34 -9.73
N GLY A 201 -16.88 14.96 -9.02
CA GLY A 201 -16.89 14.90 -7.56
C GLY A 201 -15.79 13.98 -7.00
N GLU A 202 -15.65 12.75 -7.52
CA GLU A 202 -14.59 11.81 -7.12
C GLU A 202 -13.18 12.38 -7.37
N SER A 203 -12.97 13.00 -8.54
CA SER A 203 -11.67 13.60 -8.88
C SER A 203 -11.32 14.75 -7.92
N LEU A 204 -12.30 15.58 -7.56
CA LEU A 204 -12.11 16.70 -6.62
C LEU A 204 -11.94 16.23 -5.17
N LEU A 205 -12.64 15.18 -4.76
CA LEU A 205 -12.43 14.53 -3.46
C LEU A 205 -10.99 14.03 -3.36
N ALA A 206 -10.48 13.35 -4.39
CA ALA A 206 -9.10 12.87 -4.40
C ALA A 206 -8.05 14.01 -4.39
N LEU A 207 -8.41 15.19 -4.92
CA LEU A 207 -7.62 16.42 -4.82
C LEU A 207 -7.86 17.20 -3.51
N GLN A 208 -8.60 16.63 -2.55
CA GLN A 208 -8.96 17.22 -1.25
C GLN A 208 -9.75 18.55 -1.37
N GLN A 209 -10.38 18.80 -2.52
CA GLN A 209 -11.23 19.97 -2.77
C GLN A 209 -12.67 19.68 -2.35
N TYR A 210 -12.88 19.43 -1.05
CA TYR A 210 -14.14 18.93 -0.50
C TYR A 210 -15.39 19.77 -0.82
N PRO A 211 -15.37 21.12 -0.74
CA PRO A 211 -16.57 21.92 -1.02
C PRO A 211 -17.05 21.79 -2.47
N GLU A 212 -16.13 21.82 -3.43
CA GLU A 212 -16.47 21.64 -4.85
C GLU A 212 -16.87 20.19 -5.14
N ALA A 213 -16.21 19.19 -4.53
CA ALA A 213 -16.61 17.79 -4.65
C ALA A 213 -18.08 17.59 -4.23
N ILE A 214 -18.49 18.12 -3.08
CA ILE A 214 -19.87 18.06 -2.57
C ILE A 214 -20.85 18.68 -3.56
N LYS A 215 -20.52 19.84 -4.13
CA LYS A 215 -21.36 20.53 -5.14
C LYS A 215 -21.57 19.66 -6.39
N TRP A 216 -20.53 19.00 -6.89
CA TRP A 216 -20.66 18.11 -8.05
C TRP A 216 -21.42 16.81 -7.72
N PHE A 217 -21.24 16.24 -6.53
CA PHE A 217 -22.06 15.10 -6.09
C PHE A 217 -23.55 15.46 -5.97
N ARG A 218 -23.89 16.64 -5.43
CA ARG A 218 -25.29 17.12 -5.40
C ARG A 218 -25.89 17.26 -6.80
N ARG A 219 -25.14 17.87 -7.72
CA ARG A 219 -25.55 17.95 -9.13
C ARG A 219 -25.78 16.58 -9.75
N ALA A 220 -24.95 15.58 -9.43
CA ALA A 220 -25.15 14.21 -9.91
C ALA A 220 -26.49 13.63 -9.44
N ILE A 221 -26.83 13.82 -8.17
CA ILE A 221 -28.08 13.36 -7.54
C ILE A 221 -29.31 14.02 -8.18
N GLU A 222 -29.25 15.33 -8.42
CA GLU A 222 -30.32 16.15 -9.00
C GLU A 222 -30.53 15.87 -10.50
N THR A 223 -29.45 15.52 -11.20
CA THR A 223 -29.47 15.37 -12.67
C THR A 223 -30.26 14.14 -13.12
N TYR A 224 -30.08 13.01 -12.44
CA TYR A 224 -30.75 11.76 -12.82
C TYR A 224 -30.98 10.88 -11.58
N PRO A 225 -32.22 10.45 -11.30
CA PRO A 225 -32.58 9.73 -10.07
C PRO A 225 -32.19 8.24 -10.11
N ASP A 226 -30.95 7.93 -10.46
CA ASP A 226 -30.42 6.57 -10.40
C ASP A 226 -30.16 6.19 -8.92
N PRO A 227 -30.76 5.10 -8.41
CA PRO A 227 -30.60 4.72 -7.00
C PRO A 227 -29.15 4.49 -6.59
N GLN A 228 -28.34 3.91 -7.48
CA GLN A 228 -26.94 3.59 -7.20
C GLN A 228 -26.08 4.85 -7.16
N ILE A 229 -26.20 5.73 -8.17
CA ILE A 229 -25.50 7.02 -8.17
C ILE A 229 -25.94 7.86 -6.97
N ARG A 230 -27.23 7.84 -6.61
CA ARG A 230 -27.74 8.62 -5.49
C ARG A 230 -27.13 8.18 -4.17
N PHE A 231 -27.10 6.88 -3.88
CA PHE A 231 -26.48 6.37 -2.65
C PHE A 231 -25.00 6.71 -2.61
N THR A 232 -24.26 6.32 -3.65
CA THR A 232 -22.81 6.53 -3.73
C THR A 232 -22.43 8.01 -3.63
N ALA A 233 -23.15 8.90 -4.30
CA ALA A 233 -22.93 10.35 -4.18
C ALA A 233 -23.22 10.89 -2.78
N TRP A 234 -24.32 10.47 -2.13
CA TRP A 234 -24.59 10.87 -0.74
C TRP A 234 -23.53 10.36 0.24
N PHE A 235 -23.10 9.11 0.07
CA PHE A 235 -22.03 8.52 0.86
C PHE A 235 -20.73 9.31 0.70
N LYS A 236 -20.36 9.64 -0.54
CA LYS A 236 -19.18 10.45 -0.86
C LYS A 236 -19.26 11.88 -0.32
N ILE A 237 -20.44 12.48 -0.26
CA ILE A 237 -20.66 13.75 0.44
C ILE A 237 -20.37 13.59 1.94
N GLY A 238 -20.80 12.48 2.55
CA GLY A 238 -20.45 12.14 3.93
C GLY A 238 -18.94 12.06 4.15
N GLN A 239 -18.24 11.33 3.28
CA GLN A 239 -16.78 11.21 3.29
C GLN A 239 -16.09 12.58 3.17
N CYS A 240 -16.54 13.44 2.25
CA CYS A 240 -16.04 14.82 2.13
C CYS A 240 -16.23 15.63 3.43
N LEU A 241 -17.35 15.43 4.14
CA LEU A 241 -17.62 16.13 5.39
C LEU A 241 -16.71 15.62 6.51
N GLU A 242 -16.44 14.31 6.59
CA GLU A 242 -15.51 13.73 7.56
C GLU A 242 -14.07 14.21 7.33
N GLU A 243 -13.57 14.12 6.08
CA GLU A 243 -12.20 14.51 5.73
C GLU A 243 -11.96 16.02 5.85
N SER A 244 -13.03 16.84 5.80
CA SER A 244 -12.96 18.28 6.08
C SER A 244 -13.20 18.64 7.56
N GLY A 245 -13.24 17.67 8.46
CA GLY A 245 -13.42 17.86 9.91
C GLY A 245 -14.85 18.21 10.34
N GLN A 246 -15.83 18.13 9.44
CA GLN A 246 -17.24 18.42 9.68
C GLN A 246 -18.02 17.16 10.12
N SER A 247 -17.45 16.39 11.05
CA SER A 247 -17.99 15.09 11.51
C SER A 247 -19.43 15.18 12.03
N GLN A 248 -19.84 16.31 12.62
CA GLN A 248 -21.22 16.53 13.05
C GLN A 248 -22.22 16.56 11.88
N LYS A 249 -21.83 17.19 10.76
CA LYS A 249 -22.67 17.22 9.55
C LYS A 249 -22.72 15.85 8.87
N ALA A 250 -21.58 15.14 8.84
CA ALA A 250 -21.49 13.77 8.32
C ALA A 250 -22.40 12.82 9.13
N LEU A 251 -22.34 12.87 10.46
CA LEU A 251 -23.20 12.12 11.37
C LEU A 251 -24.69 12.34 11.07
N GLY A 252 -25.12 13.60 10.93
CA GLY A 252 -26.49 13.95 10.58
C GLY A 252 -26.91 13.46 9.19
N LEU A 253 -25.98 13.42 8.23
CA LEU A 253 -26.23 12.86 6.90
C LEU A 253 -26.40 11.34 6.95
N TYR A 254 -25.46 10.60 7.54
CA TYR A 254 -25.52 9.14 7.61
C TYR A 254 -26.73 8.64 8.40
N LYS A 255 -27.09 9.30 9.52
CA LYS A 255 -28.32 8.99 10.25
C LYS A 255 -29.58 9.16 9.39
N ARG A 256 -29.65 10.21 8.56
CA ARG A 256 -30.77 10.40 7.62
C ARG A 256 -30.81 9.31 6.54
N LEU A 257 -29.66 8.94 5.98
CA LEU A 257 -29.57 7.86 5.00
C LEU A 257 -30.04 6.52 5.61
N LEU A 258 -29.57 6.20 6.81
CA LEU A 258 -29.94 4.99 7.54
C LEU A 258 -31.45 4.96 7.87
N LYS A 259 -31.99 6.06 8.41
CA LYS A 259 -33.41 6.19 8.77
C LYS A 259 -34.35 6.09 7.56
N SER A 260 -33.89 6.48 6.37
CA SER A 260 -34.72 6.44 5.16
C SER A 260 -35.21 5.03 4.78
N GLY A 261 -34.52 3.98 5.25
CA GLY A 261 -34.84 2.58 4.91
C GLY A 261 -34.54 2.18 3.47
N LYS A 262 -34.28 3.15 2.57
CA LYS A 262 -34.08 2.94 1.12
C LYS A 262 -32.81 2.18 0.78
N TYR A 263 -31.86 2.11 1.71
CA TYR A 263 -30.51 1.58 1.51
C TYR A 263 -30.24 0.37 2.40
N ALA A 264 -31.15 -0.62 2.36
CA ALA A 264 -31.08 -1.80 3.23
C ALA A 264 -29.75 -2.57 3.12
N SER A 265 -29.20 -2.69 1.91
CA SER A 265 -27.90 -3.34 1.65
C SER A 265 -26.70 -2.60 2.23
N HIS A 266 -26.86 -1.32 2.61
CA HIS A 266 -25.79 -0.46 3.13
C HIS A 266 -25.94 -0.13 4.62
N LYS A 267 -26.84 -0.83 5.35
CA LYS A 267 -27.07 -0.54 6.77
C LYS A 267 -25.83 -0.76 7.64
N ALA A 268 -25.04 -1.81 7.37
CA ALA A 268 -23.79 -2.07 8.09
C ALA A 268 -22.76 -0.96 7.86
N GLU A 269 -22.58 -0.57 6.60
CA GLU A 269 -21.67 0.49 6.18
C GLU A 269 -22.04 1.84 6.81
N LEU A 270 -23.32 2.23 6.75
CA LEU A 270 -23.80 3.48 7.35
C LEU A 270 -23.68 3.47 8.88
N SER A 271 -24.01 2.34 9.54
CA SER A 271 -23.89 2.22 11.00
C SER A 271 -22.43 2.35 11.45
N LEU A 272 -21.49 1.78 10.70
CA LEU A 272 -20.06 1.92 10.96
C LEU A 272 -19.60 3.38 10.82
N GLN A 273 -20.00 4.08 9.74
CA GLN A 273 -19.62 5.49 9.57
C GLN A 273 -20.23 6.41 10.65
N ILE A 274 -21.43 6.09 11.15
CA ILE A 274 -22.03 6.80 12.30
C ILE A 274 -21.14 6.65 13.55
N ALA A 275 -20.64 5.44 13.82
CA ALA A 275 -19.72 5.19 14.93
C ALA A 275 -18.39 5.94 14.74
N HIS A 276 -17.83 5.92 13.51
CA HIS A 276 -16.62 6.68 13.15
C HIS A 276 -16.79 8.18 13.40
N CYS A 277 -17.92 8.75 12.95
CA CYS A 277 -18.22 10.16 13.17
C CYS A 277 -18.29 10.51 14.68
N ARG A 278 -18.90 9.65 15.50
CA ARG A 278 -18.96 9.87 16.97
C ARG A 278 -17.60 9.76 17.63
N GLU A 279 -16.78 8.82 17.20
CA GLU A 279 -15.40 8.70 17.66
C GLU A 279 -14.60 9.97 17.31
N ALA A 280 -14.72 10.46 16.07
CA ALA A 280 -14.05 11.69 15.63
C ALA A 280 -14.52 12.94 16.39
N LEU A 281 -15.75 12.93 16.91
CA LEU A 281 -16.29 13.99 17.78
C LEU A 281 -15.85 13.85 19.25
N GLY A 282 -15.13 12.78 19.60
CA GLY A 282 -14.70 12.50 20.98
C GLY A 282 -15.78 11.89 21.88
N ASP A 283 -16.97 11.59 21.35
CA ASP A 283 -18.04 10.90 22.09
C ASP A 283 -17.77 9.39 22.11
N PHE A 284 -16.70 9.00 22.81
CA PHE A 284 -16.25 7.60 22.90
C PHE A 284 -17.32 6.69 23.51
N SER A 285 -18.13 7.22 24.43
CA SER A 285 -19.21 6.47 25.08
C SER A 285 -20.26 5.98 24.09
N GLN A 286 -20.73 6.87 23.21
CA GLN A 286 -21.72 6.52 22.19
C GLN A 286 -21.07 5.81 21.00
N ALA A 287 -19.83 6.17 20.65
CA ALA A 287 -19.08 5.48 19.61
C ALA A 287 -18.93 3.98 19.93
N LEU A 288 -18.51 3.64 21.16
CA LEU A 288 -18.38 2.24 21.60
C LEU A 288 -19.72 1.50 21.54
N LYS A 289 -20.83 2.14 21.93
CA LYS A 289 -22.19 1.55 21.81
C LYS A 289 -22.57 1.26 20.36
N ASP A 290 -22.30 2.20 19.46
CA ASP A 290 -22.60 2.02 18.04
C ASP A 290 -21.71 0.96 17.39
N TYR A 291 -20.41 0.95 17.71
CA TYR A 291 -19.50 -0.09 17.24
C TYR A 291 -19.92 -1.48 17.73
N GLN A 292 -20.27 -1.59 19.01
CA GLN A 292 -20.77 -2.84 19.59
C GLN A 292 -22.03 -3.30 18.84
N LYS A 293 -22.96 -2.38 18.57
CA LYS A 293 -24.14 -2.69 17.76
C LYS A 293 -23.80 -3.15 16.35
N VAL A 294 -22.81 -2.55 15.68
CA VAL A 294 -22.34 -3.03 14.37
C VAL A 294 -21.77 -4.45 14.47
N ALA A 295 -21.02 -4.74 15.53
CA ALA A 295 -20.45 -6.07 15.74
C ALA A 295 -21.54 -7.14 15.98
N ASP A 296 -22.60 -6.78 16.70
CA ASP A 296 -23.70 -7.67 17.07
C ASP A 296 -24.73 -7.87 15.93
N ASP A 297 -25.10 -6.79 15.23
CA ASP A 297 -26.10 -6.81 14.17
C ASP A 297 -25.55 -7.41 12.86
N TYR A 298 -24.23 -7.35 12.64
CA TYR A 298 -23.56 -7.78 11.40
C TYR A 298 -22.36 -8.72 11.65
N PRO A 299 -22.54 -9.84 12.36
CA PRO A 299 -21.44 -10.70 12.77
C PRO A 299 -20.70 -11.31 11.57
N ALA A 300 -19.40 -11.55 11.72
CA ALA A 300 -18.51 -12.12 10.70
C ALA A 300 -18.44 -11.32 9.37
N THR A 301 -18.78 -10.02 9.41
CA THR A 301 -18.63 -9.10 8.28
C THR A 301 -17.37 -8.25 8.44
N HIS A 302 -16.92 -7.62 7.35
CA HIS A 302 -15.78 -6.71 7.41
C HIS A 302 -16.08 -5.55 8.38
N HIS A 303 -17.32 -5.07 8.37
CA HIS A 303 -17.78 -3.99 9.24
C HIS A 303 -17.72 -4.37 10.73
N SER A 304 -18.12 -5.60 11.11
CA SER A 304 -17.98 -6.06 12.50
C SER A 304 -16.52 -6.16 12.95
N ALA A 305 -15.65 -6.66 12.07
CA ALA A 305 -14.23 -6.78 12.37
C ALA A 305 -13.60 -5.39 12.58
N VAL A 306 -13.91 -4.43 11.69
CA VAL A 306 -13.46 -3.03 11.81
C VAL A 306 -14.02 -2.40 13.09
N ALA A 307 -15.30 -2.60 13.40
CA ALA A 307 -15.93 -2.05 14.61
C ALA A 307 -15.22 -2.54 15.88
N LEU A 308 -15.01 -3.86 16.02
CA LEU A 308 -14.30 -4.45 17.15
C LEU A 308 -12.86 -3.94 17.26
N TYR A 309 -12.16 -3.83 16.13
CA TYR A 309 -10.80 -3.29 16.10
C TYR A 309 -10.78 -1.84 16.61
N ARG A 310 -11.67 -0.98 16.11
CA ARG A 310 -11.80 0.42 16.55
C ARG A 310 -12.15 0.53 18.03
N MET A 311 -13.06 -0.31 18.53
CA MET A 311 -13.33 -0.39 19.97
C MET A 311 -12.07 -0.72 20.77
N GLY A 312 -11.28 -1.69 20.32
CA GLY A 312 -10.00 -2.04 20.93
C GLY A 312 -9.04 -0.85 21.01
N ILE A 313 -8.93 -0.08 19.93
CA ILE A 313 -8.11 1.15 19.89
C ILE A 313 -8.61 2.20 20.88
N ILE A 314 -9.93 2.43 20.96
CA ILE A 314 -10.52 3.39 21.90
C ILE A 314 -10.23 2.96 23.34
N TYR A 315 -10.46 1.69 23.68
CA TYR A 315 -10.15 1.17 25.02
C TYR A 315 -8.66 1.29 25.35
N GLN A 316 -7.76 1.00 24.40
CA GLN A 316 -6.31 1.06 24.62
C GLN A 316 -5.78 2.49 24.81
N SER A 317 -6.23 3.43 23.96
CA SER A 317 -5.62 4.75 23.82
C SER A 317 -6.39 5.89 24.48
N LYS A 318 -7.71 5.76 24.66
CA LYS A 318 -8.58 6.83 25.19
C LYS A 318 -9.12 6.54 26.58
N LEU A 319 -9.36 5.26 26.90
CA LEU A 319 -9.95 4.84 28.18
C LEU A 319 -8.99 4.07 29.09
N ASP A 320 -7.75 3.83 28.66
CA ASP A 320 -6.74 3.04 29.37
C ASP A 320 -7.26 1.70 29.94
N SER A 321 -8.16 1.05 29.21
CA SER A 321 -8.82 -0.19 29.61
C SER A 321 -8.22 -1.36 28.82
N LEU A 322 -6.99 -1.75 29.18
CA LEU A 322 -6.20 -2.73 28.42
C LEU A 322 -6.88 -4.10 28.30
N GLN A 323 -7.56 -4.56 29.35
CA GLN A 323 -8.31 -5.82 29.33
C GLN A 323 -9.46 -5.77 28.31
N CYS A 324 -10.25 -4.69 28.32
CA CYS A 324 -11.32 -4.49 27.34
C CYS A 324 -10.76 -4.38 25.92
N ALA A 325 -9.62 -3.69 25.75
CA ALA A 325 -8.94 -3.60 24.46
C ALA A 325 -8.51 -4.98 23.94
N GLN A 326 -7.86 -5.78 24.79
CA GLN A 326 -7.41 -7.13 24.44
C GLN A 326 -8.59 -8.03 24.07
N GLN A 327 -9.70 -7.97 24.82
CA GLN A 327 -10.92 -8.73 24.50
C GLN A 327 -11.48 -8.34 23.12
N CYS A 328 -11.49 -7.05 22.79
CA CYS A 328 -11.93 -6.59 21.47
C CYS A 328 -11.02 -7.12 20.36
N PHE A 329 -9.70 -7.04 20.53
CA PHE A 329 -8.75 -7.58 19.53
C PHE A 329 -8.89 -9.09 19.36
N LYS A 330 -8.98 -9.86 20.44
CA LYS A 330 -9.20 -11.32 20.38
C LYS A 330 -10.50 -11.69 19.65
N LYS A 331 -11.57 -10.90 19.78
CA LYS A 331 -12.82 -11.11 19.01
C LYS A 331 -12.63 -10.85 17.50
N VAL A 332 -11.71 -9.97 17.10
CA VAL A 332 -11.36 -9.78 15.68
C VAL A 332 -10.65 -11.02 15.12
N GLU A 333 -9.76 -11.63 15.90
CA GLU A 333 -9.00 -12.84 15.50
C GLU A 333 -9.92 -14.01 15.15
N GLN A 334 -11.04 -14.14 15.87
CA GLN A 334 -12.05 -15.16 15.61
C GLN A 334 -12.75 -14.96 14.24
N GLN A 335 -12.62 -13.78 13.62
CA GLN A 335 -13.18 -13.43 12.31
C GLN A 335 -12.13 -13.63 11.20
N ASN A 336 -11.69 -14.88 10.99
CA ASN A 336 -10.65 -15.37 10.05
C ASN A 336 -10.81 -14.98 8.55
N ARG A 337 -11.80 -14.14 8.20
CA ARG A 337 -12.14 -13.72 6.83
C ARG A 337 -11.36 -12.48 6.37
N TYR A 338 -10.64 -11.79 7.27
CA TYR A 338 -9.92 -10.54 6.96
C TYR A 338 -8.47 -10.58 7.51
N PRO A 339 -7.54 -11.27 6.83
CA PRO A 339 -6.21 -11.58 7.36
C PRO A 339 -5.39 -10.36 7.79
N GLU A 340 -5.47 -9.27 7.03
CA GLU A 340 -4.75 -8.02 7.35
C GLU A 340 -5.19 -7.44 8.70
N LEU A 341 -6.49 -7.36 8.94
CA LEU A 341 -7.04 -6.83 10.19
C LEU A 341 -6.81 -7.78 11.37
N VAL A 342 -6.90 -9.09 11.12
CA VAL A 342 -6.57 -10.12 12.11
C VAL A 342 -5.11 -10.00 12.55
N CYS A 343 -4.17 -9.86 11.62
CA CYS A 343 -2.75 -9.68 11.93
C CYS A 343 -2.51 -8.44 12.80
N LEU A 344 -3.14 -7.31 12.46
CA LEU A 344 -3.06 -6.09 13.26
C LEU A 344 -3.66 -6.26 14.67
N ALA A 345 -4.78 -6.96 14.79
CA ALA A 345 -5.41 -7.23 16.09
C ALA A 345 -4.54 -8.15 16.96
N GLN A 346 -4.00 -9.22 16.39
CA GLN A 346 -3.10 -10.17 17.07
C GLN A 346 -1.85 -9.48 17.61
N ALA A 347 -1.21 -8.65 16.80
CA ALA A 347 -0.03 -7.88 17.22
C ALA A 347 -0.36 -7.02 18.45
N ARG A 348 -1.50 -6.31 18.43
CA ARG A 348 -1.93 -5.47 19.56
C ARG A 348 -2.30 -6.29 20.80
N ALA A 349 -3.02 -7.40 20.64
CA ALA A 349 -3.37 -8.29 21.74
C ALA A 349 -2.12 -8.88 22.43
N ALA A 350 -1.13 -9.32 21.63
CA ALA A 350 0.15 -9.84 22.10
C ALA A 350 0.99 -8.76 22.79
N ASN A 351 0.97 -7.53 22.31
CA ASN A 351 1.68 -6.42 22.97
C ASN A 351 1.06 -6.07 24.32
N ILE A 352 -0.26 -6.17 24.48
CA ILE A 352 -0.93 -6.03 25.78
C ILE A 352 -0.53 -7.17 26.73
N GLU A 353 -0.49 -8.41 26.24
CA GLU A 353 -0.08 -9.56 27.06
C GLU A 353 1.38 -9.45 27.51
N LYS A 354 2.29 -9.03 26.62
CA LYS A 354 3.70 -8.76 26.98
C LYS A 354 3.80 -7.65 28.03
N LEU A 355 3.02 -6.58 27.89
CA LEU A 355 3.00 -5.48 28.84
C LEU A 355 2.57 -5.96 30.23
N GLU A 356 1.49 -6.73 30.32
CA GLU A 356 1.01 -7.31 31.58
C GLU A 356 2.04 -8.25 32.20
N LYS A 357 2.66 -9.12 31.38
CA LYS A 357 3.72 -10.04 31.83
C LYS A 357 4.93 -9.30 32.40
N TYR A 358 5.39 -8.22 31.76
CA TYR A 358 6.55 -7.47 32.24
C TYR A 358 6.23 -6.65 33.50
N ARG A 359 4.99 -6.18 33.65
CA ARG A 359 4.55 -5.44 34.86
C ARG A 359 4.52 -6.28 36.13
N THR A 360 4.36 -7.59 36.03
CA THR A 360 4.24 -8.49 37.20
C THR A 360 5.58 -9.04 37.68
N VAL A 361 6.68 -8.77 36.97
CA VAL A 361 8.02 -9.20 37.38
C VAL A 361 8.47 -8.38 38.60
N GLN A 362 8.60 -9.04 39.76
CA GLN A 362 8.96 -8.38 41.02
C GLN A 362 10.38 -7.79 40.99
N GLU A 363 11.37 -8.55 40.50
CA GLU A 363 12.75 -8.11 40.33
C GLU A 363 13.07 -8.02 38.83
N ALA A 364 12.68 -6.90 38.22
CA ALA A 364 12.88 -6.68 36.80
C ALA A 364 14.36 -6.42 36.50
N SER A 365 14.94 -7.25 35.62
CA SER A 365 16.28 -7.00 35.07
C SER A 365 16.28 -5.74 34.19
N PRO A 366 17.44 -5.11 33.93
CA PRO A 366 17.51 -3.92 33.07
C PRO A 366 17.00 -4.19 31.65
N GLU A 367 17.09 -5.43 31.13
CA GLU A 367 16.51 -5.84 29.85
C GLU A 367 14.97 -5.81 29.88
N VAL A 368 14.36 -6.30 30.96
CA VAL A 368 12.89 -6.30 31.12
C VAL A 368 12.38 -4.87 31.22
N LEU A 369 13.03 -4.02 32.02
CA LEU A 369 12.69 -2.60 32.14
C LEU A 369 12.82 -1.88 30.79
N LEU A 370 13.86 -2.20 30.01
CA LEU A 370 14.07 -1.61 28.70
C LEU A 370 12.94 -1.99 27.73
N HIS A 371 12.59 -3.27 27.67
CA HIS A 371 11.49 -3.74 26.82
C HIS A 371 10.14 -3.16 27.26
N LEU A 372 9.92 -3.02 28.57
CA LEU A 372 8.72 -2.37 29.10
C LEU A 372 8.64 -0.90 28.69
N ALA A 373 9.76 -0.17 28.79
CA ALA A 373 9.86 1.22 28.34
C ALA A 373 9.62 1.38 26.84
N GLU A 374 10.20 0.50 26.02
CA GLU A 374 10.02 0.48 24.57
C GLU A 374 8.57 0.16 24.18
N LEU A 375 7.92 -0.81 24.85
CA LEU A 375 6.50 -1.09 24.65
C LEU A 375 5.65 0.16 24.94
N TYR A 376 5.86 0.79 26.10
CA TYR A 376 5.13 2.01 26.45
C TYR A 376 5.28 3.10 25.39
N LEU A 377 6.51 3.33 24.93
CA LEU A 377 6.81 4.39 23.99
C LEU A 377 6.22 4.11 22.60
N PHE A 378 6.50 2.95 22.03
CA PHE A 378 6.23 2.68 20.62
C PHE A 378 4.86 2.06 20.37
N GLU A 379 4.39 1.17 21.26
CA GLU A 379 3.14 0.44 21.05
C GLU A 379 1.93 1.12 21.71
N PHE A 380 2.16 1.79 22.83
CA PHE A 380 1.09 2.43 23.61
C PHE A 380 1.12 3.96 23.55
N SER A 381 2.15 4.56 22.93
CA SER A 381 2.31 6.02 22.83
C SER A 381 2.25 6.71 24.21
N ARG A 382 2.89 6.11 25.22
CA ARG A 382 2.97 6.60 26.60
C ARG A 382 4.40 7.01 26.94
N PRO A 383 4.83 8.21 26.54
CA PRO A 383 6.18 8.69 26.81
C PRO A 383 6.46 8.78 28.31
N ASP A 384 5.50 9.20 29.14
CA ASP A 384 5.70 9.37 30.58
C ASP A 384 5.96 8.02 31.28
N SER A 385 5.18 6.99 30.94
CA SER A 385 5.41 5.64 31.44
C SER A 385 6.76 5.09 30.97
N ALA A 386 7.14 5.36 29.72
CA ALA A 386 8.45 4.95 29.21
C ALA A 386 9.60 5.66 29.96
N LEU A 387 9.47 6.96 30.23
CA LEU A 387 10.46 7.74 30.98
C LEU A 387 10.68 7.17 32.37
N ALA A 388 9.61 6.82 33.09
CA ALA A 388 9.71 6.23 34.41
C ALA A 388 10.52 4.91 34.40
N GLU A 389 10.27 4.03 33.42
CA GLU A 389 11.01 2.77 33.33
C GLU A 389 12.47 2.97 32.90
N TYR A 390 12.76 3.93 32.01
CA TYR A 390 14.14 4.29 31.69
C TYR A 390 14.88 4.88 32.90
N GLN A 391 14.22 5.71 33.71
CA GLN A 391 14.78 6.25 34.95
C GLN A 391 15.10 5.14 35.95
N ARG A 392 14.21 4.16 36.12
CA ARG A 392 14.46 2.99 36.98
C ARG A 392 15.71 2.21 36.56
N ILE A 393 16.01 2.09 35.26
CA ILE A 393 17.26 1.48 34.78
C ILE A 393 18.47 2.28 35.28
N LEU A 394 18.42 3.61 35.19
CA LEU A 394 19.54 4.48 35.62
C LEU A 394 19.75 4.46 37.12
N GLU A 395 18.68 4.36 37.91
CA GLU A 395 18.72 4.34 39.37
C GLU A 395 19.18 2.99 39.92
N GLN A 396 18.62 1.88 39.40
CA GLN A 396 18.85 0.54 39.93
C GLN A 396 20.06 -0.14 39.29
N PHE A 397 20.37 0.19 38.03
CA PHE A 397 21.42 -0.47 37.24
C PHE A 397 22.38 0.54 36.57
N PRO A 398 22.97 1.50 37.30
CA PRO A 398 23.79 2.55 36.72
C PRO A 398 25.04 2.04 35.98
N ARG A 399 25.52 0.82 36.30
CA ARG A 399 26.67 0.17 35.66
C ARG A 399 26.29 -0.79 34.51
N SER A 400 25.01 -0.92 34.20
CA SER A 400 24.55 -1.77 33.09
C SER A 400 25.00 -1.18 31.75
N SER A 401 25.33 -2.05 30.79
CA SER A 401 25.60 -1.66 29.40
C SER A 401 24.37 -1.01 28.72
N LEU A 402 23.18 -1.17 29.31
CA LEU A 402 21.93 -0.56 28.85
C LEU A 402 21.67 0.85 29.44
N ALA A 403 22.34 1.24 30.51
CA ALA A 403 22.14 2.55 31.13
C ALA A 403 22.41 3.74 30.17
N PRO A 404 23.48 3.72 29.34
CA PRO A 404 23.67 4.77 28.34
C PRO A 404 22.54 4.85 27.31
N LYS A 405 21.98 3.69 26.91
CA LYS A 405 20.83 3.62 25.99
C LYS A 405 19.58 4.25 26.63
N ALA A 406 19.30 3.92 27.89
CA ALA A 406 18.16 4.47 28.63
C ALA A 406 18.26 6.00 28.77
N CYS A 407 19.44 6.52 29.09
CA CYS A 407 19.67 7.96 29.20
C CYS A 407 19.50 8.68 27.84
N TYR A 408 19.97 8.06 26.75
CA TYR A 408 19.73 8.59 25.41
C TYR A 408 18.25 8.59 25.03
N ALA A 409 17.53 7.52 25.36
CA ALA A 409 16.09 7.40 25.11
C ALA A 409 15.31 8.48 25.84
N ILE A 410 15.67 8.81 27.10
CA ILE A 410 15.07 9.93 27.85
C ILE A 410 15.26 11.25 27.11
N GLY A 411 16.48 11.58 26.68
CA GLY A 411 16.75 12.80 25.92
C GLY A 411 15.99 12.85 24.59
N TRP A 412 15.88 11.70 23.90
CA TRP A 412 15.12 11.57 22.67
C TRP A 412 13.61 11.78 22.89
N ILE A 413 13.04 11.21 23.95
CA ILE A 413 11.62 11.39 24.31
C ILE A 413 11.32 12.85 24.56
N TYR A 414 12.13 13.53 25.39
CA TYR A 414 11.96 14.96 25.64
C TYR A 414 12.02 15.77 24.33
N LYS A 415 13.01 15.48 23.46
CA LYS A 415 13.20 16.23 22.22
C LYS A 415 12.09 15.99 21.18
N ARG A 416 11.66 14.74 20.99
CA ARG A 416 10.83 14.33 19.86
C ARG A 416 9.36 14.12 20.22
N CYS A 417 9.10 13.56 21.39
CA CYS A 417 7.73 13.27 21.84
C CYS A 417 7.14 14.46 22.60
N LEU A 418 7.90 15.01 23.55
CA LEU A 418 7.43 16.10 24.41
C LEU A 418 7.79 17.49 23.88
N GLN A 419 8.68 17.57 22.89
CA GLN A 419 9.20 18.83 22.32
C GLN A 419 9.83 19.78 23.35
N ASP A 420 10.30 19.23 24.47
CA ASP A 420 11.04 19.95 25.51
C ASP A 420 12.53 19.87 25.24
N THR A 421 13.06 20.91 24.60
CA THR A 421 14.49 20.99 24.28
C THR A 421 15.37 21.19 25.51
N VAL A 422 14.84 21.76 26.59
CA VAL A 422 15.62 22.05 27.81
C VAL A 422 15.92 20.75 28.53
N CYS A 423 14.87 19.97 28.82
CA CYS A 423 15.00 18.67 29.45
C CYS A 423 15.78 17.69 28.55
N ALA A 424 15.57 17.75 27.23
CA ALA A 424 16.34 16.94 26.29
C ALA A 424 17.84 17.24 26.36
N ASN A 425 18.22 18.52 26.31
CA ASN A 425 19.62 18.91 26.32
C ASN A 425 20.29 18.58 27.66
N GLN A 426 19.56 18.72 28.76
CA GLN A 426 20.03 18.28 30.07
C GLN A 426 20.30 16.78 30.08
N ALA A 427 19.35 15.95 29.63
CA ALA A 427 19.52 14.50 29.58
C ALA A 427 20.72 14.09 28.70
N PHE A 428 20.91 14.74 27.54
CA PHE A 428 22.07 14.47 26.69
C PHE A 428 23.40 14.87 27.35
N ARG A 429 23.45 15.99 28.09
CA ARG A 429 24.66 16.39 28.84
C ARG A 429 24.95 15.41 29.98
N GLU A 430 23.94 14.98 30.71
CA GLU A 430 24.09 13.97 31.76
C GLU A 430 24.61 12.64 31.21
N LEU A 431 24.11 12.20 30.04
CA LEU A 431 24.62 11.02 29.33
C LEU A 431 26.12 11.16 29.00
N ILE A 432 26.52 12.33 28.48
CA ILE A 432 27.93 12.59 28.16
C ILE A 432 28.79 12.61 29.42
N GLN A 433 28.28 13.13 30.53
CA GLN A 433 29.01 13.21 31.79
C GLN A 433 29.14 11.86 32.49
N LYS A 434 28.06 11.07 32.53
CA LYS A 434 28.01 9.79 33.26
C LYS A 434 28.53 8.61 32.42
N TYR A 435 28.34 8.64 31.10
CA TYR A 435 28.74 7.58 30.17
C TYR A 435 29.51 8.10 28.95
N PRO A 436 30.57 8.91 29.15
CA PRO A 436 31.30 9.66 28.12
C PRO A 436 31.77 8.87 26.90
N VAL A 437 32.18 7.61 27.12
CA VAL A 437 32.78 6.72 26.10
C VAL A 437 31.74 5.82 25.41
N SER A 438 30.48 5.91 25.80
CA SER A 438 29.41 5.14 25.14
C SER A 438 29.13 5.68 23.73
N THR A 439 28.73 4.78 22.82
CA THR A 439 28.25 5.16 21.48
C THR A 439 27.06 6.13 21.55
N TYR A 440 26.24 6.00 22.59
CA TYR A 440 25.12 6.89 22.87
C TYR A 440 25.57 8.30 23.29
N ALA A 441 26.65 8.45 24.05
CA ALA A 441 27.21 9.77 24.35
C ALA A 441 27.76 10.46 23.09
N HIS A 442 28.23 9.72 22.09
CA HIS A 442 28.60 10.30 20.79
C HIS A 442 27.37 10.75 20.00
N ALA A 443 26.29 9.97 20.01
CA ALA A 443 25.02 10.38 19.44
C ALA A 443 24.47 11.64 20.13
N ALA A 444 24.55 11.71 21.47
CA ALA A 444 24.12 12.86 22.26
C ALA A 444 24.91 14.14 21.94
N ARG A 445 26.25 14.04 21.76
CA ARG A 445 27.07 15.18 21.31
C ARG A 445 26.58 15.74 19.97
N ARG A 446 26.25 14.87 19.01
CA ARG A 446 25.69 15.29 17.72
C ARG A 446 24.32 15.96 17.88
N GLU A 447 23.45 15.43 18.72
CA GLU A 447 22.15 16.04 19.02
C GLU A 447 22.26 17.45 19.64
N LEU A 448 23.38 17.73 20.32
CA LEU A 448 23.74 19.01 20.93
C LEU A 448 24.61 19.92 20.04
N GLY A 449 25.06 19.44 18.87
CA GLY A 449 26.02 20.16 18.03
C GLY A 449 27.42 20.32 18.64
N LEU A 450 27.79 19.45 19.59
CA LEU A 450 29.09 19.47 20.24
C LEU A 450 30.10 18.61 19.48
N GLU A 451 31.30 19.14 19.27
CA GLU A 451 32.43 18.34 18.77
C GLU A 451 33.08 17.52 19.88
N ASP A 452 33.72 16.42 19.51
CA ASP A 452 34.51 15.63 20.43
C ASP A 452 35.88 16.29 20.65
N PRO A 453 36.30 16.55 21.90
CA PRO A 453 37.52 17.30 22.18
C PRO A 453 38.81 16.57 21.72
N GLY A 454 38.79 15.25 21.61
CA GLY A 454 39.92 14.47 21.10
C GLY A 454 39.96 14.35 19.57
N LYS A 455 38.92 14.78 18.86
CA LYS A 455 38.80 14.64 17.39
C LYS A 455 39.99 15.24 16.66
N GLU A 456 40.33 16.49 16.93
CA GLU A 456 41.36 17.20 16.19
C GLU A 456 42.75 16.59 16.42
N LEU A 457 43.08 16.26 17.67
CA LEU A 457 44.34 15.58 18.00
C LEU A 457 44.47 14.23 17.29
N PHE A 458 43.40 13.45 17.22
CA PHE A 458 43.39 12.18 16.51
C PHE A 458 43.60 12.37 15.01
N LEU A 459 42.83 13.28 14.39
CA LEU A 459 42.91 13.52 12.95
C LEU A 459 44.30 14.05 12.54
N GLN A 460 44.91 14.93 13.32
CA GLN A 460 46.28 15.40 13.05
C GLN A 460 47.32 14.29 13.17
N ALA A 461 47.20 13.43 14.17
CA ALA A 461 48.07 12.28 14.33
C ALA A 461 47.92 11.29 13.16
N GLU A 462 46.67 11.00 12.77
CA GLU A 462 46.35 10.04 11.71
C GLU A 462 46.78 10.56 10.33
N ARG A 463 46.57 11.86 10.03
CA ARG A 463 47.10 12.51 8.82
C ARG A 463 48.61 12.37 8.72
N SER A 464 49.32 12.59 9.83
CA SER A 464 50.79 12.46 9.86
C SER A 464 51.22 11.01 9.63
N ARG A 465 50.54 10.05 10.25
CA ARG A 465 50.79 8.61 10.10
C ARG A 465 50.56 8.15 8.66
N LEU A 466 49.44 8.55 8.05
CA LEU A 466 49.10 8.20 6.66
C LEU A 466 50.03 8.86 5.64
N ALA A 467 50.60 10.02 5.96
CA ALA A 467 51.65 10.68 5.16
C ALA A 467 53.04 10.03 5.30
N GLY A 468 53.17 8.93 6.05
CA GLY A 468 54.43 8.20 6.22
C GLY A 468 55.38 8.81 7.26
N ALA A 469 54.91 9.71 8.13
CA ALA A 469 55.75 10.29 9.18
C ALA A 469 56.19 9.21 10.19
N PRO A 470 57.41 9.29 10.76
CA PRO A 470 57.89 8.30 11.72
C PRO A 470 57.12 8.38 13.05
N PRO A 471 57.05 7.28 13.84
CA PRO A 471 56.29 7.20 15.10
C PRO A 471 56.52 8.35 16.09
N LYS A 472 57.74 8.90 16.14
CA LYS A 472 58.10 10.05 16.98
C LYS A 472 57.27 11.32 16.72
N ILE A 473 56.62 11.44 15.56
CA ILE A 473 55.81 12.59 15.18
C ILE A 473 54.36 12.45 15.64
N TYR A 474 53.75 11.26 15.48
CA TYR A 474 52.32 11.06 15.74
C TYR A 474 52.01 10.38 17.08
N LEU A 475 52.91 9.53 17.62
CA LEU A 475 52.69 8.87 18.91
C LEU A 475 52.52 9.87 20.08
N PRO A 476 53.31 10.95 20.19
CA PRO A 476 53.11 11.92 21.28
C PRO A 476 51.73 12.59 21.24
N ARG A 477 51.18 12.81 20.04
CA ARG A 477 49.83 13.38 19.88
C ARG A 477 48.74 12.40 20.30
N LEU A 478 48.88 11.13 19.91
CA LEU A 478 47.93 10.08 20.32
C LEU A 478 47.99 9.86 21.84
N LYS A 479 49.18 9.83 22.44
CA LYS A 479 49.33 9.73 23.90
C LYS A 479 48.74 10.94 24.61
N ARG A 480 48.99 12.15 24.11
CA ARG A 480 48.38 13.38 24.64
C ARG A 480 46.86 13.34 24.57
N LEU A 481 46.28 12.79 23.49
CA LEU A 481 44.83 12.59 23.40
C LEU A 481 44.31 11.69 24.53
N VAL A 482 44.96 10.54 24.74
CA VAL A 482 44.57 9.59 25.80
C VAL A 482 44.72 10.20 27.20
N GLU A 483 45.75 11.01 27.41
CA GLU A 483 46.04 11.65 28.71
C GLU A 483 45.14 12.86 28.99
N GLN A 484 44.95 13.75 28.01
CA GLN A 484 44.20 15.01 28.20
C GLN A 484 42.70 14.84 28.02
N TYR A 485 42.28 13.88 27.18
CA TYR A 485 40.88 13.64 26.85
C TYR A 485 40.52 12.15 26.99
N PRO A 486 40.69 11.55 28.19
CA PRO A 486 40.42 10.13 28.41
C PRO A 486 38.98 9.72 28.09
N GLU A 487 38.06 10.69 28.09
CA GLU A 487 36.63 10.54 27.81
C GLU A 487 36.25 10.75 26.34
N SER A 488 37.23 10.94 25.45
CA SER A 488 37.01 11.12 24.02
C SER A 488 36.64 9.81 23.33
N SER A 489 35.72 9.91 22.36
CA SER A 489 35.38 8.83 21.43
C SER A 489 36.56 8.29 20.61
N TYR A 490 37.62 9.08 20.51
CA TYR A 490 38.82 8.75 19.75
C TYR A 490 39.87 8.01 20.58
N VAL A 491 39.72 7.92 21.91
CA VAL A 491 40.67 7.19 22.78
C VAL A 491 40.83 5.72 22.36
N PRO A 492 39.75 4.94 22.15
CA PRO A 492 39.91 3.53 21.76
C PRO A 492 40.63 3.37 20.41
N LYS A 493 40.41 4.31 19.47
CA LYS A 493 41.10 4.34 18.19
C LYS A 493 42.57 4.72 18.37
N ALA A 494 42.86 5.72 19.21
CA ALA A 494 44.21 6.19 19.50
C ALA A 494 45.04 5.09 20.17
N GLU A 495 44.49 4.44 21.22
CA GLU A 495 45.15 3.31 21.90
C GLU A 495 45.41 2.15 20.94
N TYR A 496 44.47 1.84 20.04
CA TYR A 496 44.69 0.81 19.03
C TYR A 496 45.86 1.16 18.09
N VAL A 497 45.93 2.40 17.61
CA VAL A 497 47.03 2.86 16.73
C VAL A 497 48.36 2.87 17.47
N ILE A 498 48.36 3.26 18.76
CA ILE A 498 49.54 3.20 19.62
C ILE A 498 50.03 1.74 19.75
N ALA A 499 49.14 0.82 20.12
CA ALA A 499 49.46 -0.60 20.30
C ALA A 499 50.00 -1.23 19.01
N TRP A 500 49.31 -0.96 17.88
CA TRP A 500 49.72 -1.46 16.56
C TRP A 500 51.10 -0.91 16.15
N THR A 501 51.38 0.36 16.43
CA THR A 501 52.69 0.97 16.13
C THR A 501 53.81 0.33 16.96
N TYR A 502 53.56 0.06 18.25
CA TYR A 502 54.53 -0.65 19.09
C TYR A 502 54.81 -2.06 18.57
N GLU A 503 53.76 -2.80 18.20
CA GLU A 503 53.88 -4.18 17.71
C GLU A 503 54.62 -4.28 16.38
N TYR A 504 54.22 -3.48 15.39
CA TYR A 504 54.66 -3.70 14.00
C TYR A 504 55.73 -2.74 13.49
N ILE A 505 55.86 -1.55 14.08
CA ILE A 505 56.86 -0.55 13.63
C ILE A 505 58.05 -0.52 14.58
N LEU A 506 57.80 -0.51 15.89
CA LEU A 506 58.86 -0.40 16.89
C LEU A 506 59.35 -1.77 17.40
N GLY A 507 58.58 -2.84 17.19
CA GLY A 507 58.92 -4.20 17.65
C GLY A 507 58.87 -4.39 19.18
N ASP A 508 58.21 -3.48 19.90
CA ASP A 508 58.06 -3.55 21.36
C ASP A 508 56.78 -4.30 21.73
N SER A 509 56.89 -5.63 21.76
CA SER A 509 55.79 -6.53 22.07
C SER A 509 55.24 -6.34 23.49
N LEU A 510 56.05 -5.88 24.44
CA LEU A 510 55.63 -5.69 25.83
C LEU A 510 54.71 -4.47 25.94
N LEU A 511 55.13 -3.32 25.41
CA LEU A 511 54.30 -2.11 25.41
C LEU A 511 53.04 -2.30 24.57
N ALA A 512 53.15 -2.97 23.42
CA ALA A 512 51.98 -3.30 22.60
C ALA A 512 50.96 -4.13 23.38
N HIS A 513 51.40 -5.16 24.10
CA HIS A 513 50.53 -6.01 24.92
C HIS A 513 49.82 -5.21 26.02
N GLN A 514 50.54 -4.37 26.75
CA GLN A 514 49.96 -3.53 27.82
C GLN A 514 48.87 -2.59 27.30
N VAL A 515 49.09 -1.98 26.13
CA VAL A 515 48.09 -1.07 25.54
C VAL A 515 46.89 -1.86 25.03
N TYR A 516 47.07 -3.01 24.39
CA TYR A 516 45.96 -3.87 24.00
C TYR A 516 45.15 -4.37 25.21
N GLU A 517 45.81 -4.72 26.32
CA GLU A 517 45.13 -5.18 27.53
C GLU A 517 44.27 -4.07 28.14
N ASN A 518 44.83 -2.85 28.22
CA ASN A 518 44.07 -1.68 28.66
C ASN A 518 42.88 -1.38 27.74
N LEU A 519 43.07 -1.44 26.42
CA LEU A 519 42.03 -1.22 25.43
C LEU A 519 40.91 -2.25 25.52
N ALA A 520 41.25 -3.54 25.66
CA ALA A 520 40.28 -4.62 25.83
C ALA A 520 39.48 -4.49 27.14
N ARG A 521 40.16 -4.11 28.23
CA ARG A 521 39.56 -3.99 29.56
C ARG A 521 38.67 -2.75 29.69
N LYS A 522 39.13 -1.59 29.21
CA LYS A 522 38.44 -0.30 29.39
C LYS A 522 37.36 -0.06 28.33
N PHE A 523 37.54 -0.60 27.12
CA PHE A 523 36.66 -0.32 25.99
C PHE A 523 36.11 -1.59 25.30
N PRO A 524 35.61 -2.59 26.06
CA PRO A 524 35.25 -3.92 25.53
C PRO A 524 34.18 -3.87 24.44
N ASP A 525 33.29 -2.87 24.49
CA ASP A 525 32.16 -2.73 23.56
C ASP A 525 32.53 -2.01 22.26
N THR A 526 33.74 -1.46 22.16
CA THR A 526 34.22 -0.77 20.95
C THR A 526 34.82 -1.76 19.97
N GLN A 527 34.77 -1.45 18.66
CA GLN A 527 35.42 -2.27 17.64
C GLN A 527 36.92 -2.49 17.94
N ALA A 528 37.61 -1.46 18.42
CA ALA A 528 39.01 -1.52 18.82
C ALA A 528 39.25 -2.46 20.02
N GLY A 529 38.40 -2.39 21.06
CA GLY A 529 38.49 -3.27 22.21
C GLY A 529 38.17 -4.73 21.89
N GLN A 530 37.21 -5.00 21.00
CA GLN A 530 36.92 -6.34 20.52
C GLN A 530 38.09 -6.94 19.74
N VAL A 531 38.73 -6.13 18.88
CA VAL A 531 39.95 -6.54 18.17
C VAL A 531 41.09 -6.83 19.15
N ALA A 532 41.29 -5.98 20.15
CA ALA A 532 42.30 -6.18 21.20
C ALA A 532 42.05 -7.47 21.99
N THR A 533 40.81 -7.72 22.39
CA THR A 533 40.38 -8.93 23.11
C THR A 533 40.69 -10.20 22.31
N LYS A 534 40.41 -10.16 21.00
CA LYS A 534 40.69 -11.27 20.09
C LYS A 534 42.20 -11.48 19.94
N LYS A 535 42.98 -10.41 19.78
CA LYS A 535 44.45 -10.46 19.68
C LYS A 535 45.12 -11.06 20.92
N LEU A 536 44.60 -10.75 22.12
CA LEU A 536 45.14 -11.24 23.38
C LEU A 536 44.70 -12.67 23.74
N GLY A 537 43.85 -13.31 22.94
CA GLY A 537 43.32 -14.64 23.25
C GLY A 537 42.38 -14.70 24.48
N LEU A 538 41.92 -13.54 24.97
CA LEU A 538 41.08 -13.42 26.18
C LEU A 538 39.64 -13.90 25.97
N GLY A 539 39.22 -14.12 24.73
CA GLY A 539 37.84 -14.51 24.37
C GLY A 539 37.38 -15.90 24.84
N LYS A 540 38.23 -16.72 25.49
CA LYS A 540 37.87 -18.08 25.94
C LYS A 540 37.68 -18.27 27.45
N LYS A 541 37.96 -17.28 28.32
CA LYS A 541 37.96 -17.49 29.78
C LYS A 541 36.76 -16.96 30.58
N ASN A 542 35.87 -16.13 30.00
CA ASN A 542 34.75 -15.51 30.75
C ASN A 542 33.35 -15.89 30.24
N GLN A 543 33.15 -17.13 29.76
CA GLN A 543 31.81 -17.66 29.48
C GLN A 543 31.32 -18.70 30.51
N GLN A 544 31.64 -18.52 31.80
CA GLN A 544 30.71 -19.01 32.81
C GLN A 544 29.62 -17.95 32.98
N LYS A 545 28.64 -17.98 32.07
CA LYS A 545 27.33 -17.39 32.32
C LYS A 545 26.75 -18.07 33.57
N PRO A 546 26.16 -17.33 34.53
CA PRO A 546 25.21 -17.98 35.42
C PRO A 546 24.12 -18.62 34.57
N GLU A 547 23.86 -19.91 34.79
CA GLU A 547 22.78 -20.66 34.16
C GLU A 547 21.44 -19.97 34.45
N ILE A 548 20.99 -19.13 33.53
CA ILE A 548 19.59 -18.76 33.44
C ILE A 548 18.90 -20.00 32.87
N LYS A 549 18.11 -20.69 33.71
CA LYS A 549 17.16 -21.71 33.26
C LYS A 549 16.39 -21.17 32.07
N SER A 550 16.63 -21.78 30.90
CA SER A 550 15.99 -21.45 29.64
C SER A 550 14.48 -21.56 29.74
N LEU A 551 13.77 -20.46 29.47
CA LEU A 551 12.37 -20.50 29.05
C LEU A 551 12.31 -20.67 27.51
N PRO A 552 11.23 -21.27 26.98
CA PRO A 552 11.24 -21.86 25.64
C PRO A 552 11.38 -20.84 24.53
N LYS A 553 12.16 -21.19 23.50
CA LYS A 553 12.13 -20.54 22.19
C LYS A 553 10.86 -20.99 21.47
N ASP A 554 9.83 -20.16 21.48
CA ASP A 554 8.78 -20.23 20.47
C ASP A 554 8.87 -18.99 19.58
N SER A 555 9.26 -19.25 18.34
CA SER A 555 9.21 -18.30 17.22
C SER A 555 8.08 -18.77 16.31
N PRO A 556 7.29 -17.85 15.75
CA PRO A 556 6.72 -18.07 14.42
C PRO A 556 7.38 -17.13 13.41
N GLY A 557 8.09 -17.75 12.47
CA GLY A 557 8.39 -17.36 11.10
C GLY A 557 8.48 -15.88 10.72
N THR A 558 9.69 -15.41 10.43
CA THR A 558 9.94 -14.32 9.49
C THR A 558 10.01 -14.88 8.06
N PRO A 559 9.34 -14.28 7.05
CA PRO A 559 9.57 -14.65 5.66
C PRO A 559 10.85 -14.00 5.12
N ASP A 560 11.82 -14.86 4.81
CA ASP A 560 12.76 -14.84 3.68
C ASP A 560 13.06 -13.47 3.02
N GLU A 561 14.21 -12.88 3.38
CA GLU A 561 14.88 -11.83 2.59
C GLU A 561 16.09 -12.41 1.83
N SER A 562 15.84 -12.88 0.62
CA SER A 562 16.87 -12.94 -0.42
C SER A 562 16.82 -11.65 -1.27
N ARG A 563 17.87 -10.84 -1.08
CA ARG A 563 18.33 -9.67 -1.89
C ARG A 563 18.31 -9.93 -3.42
N PRO A 564 18.32 -8.90 -4.32
CA PRO A 564 19.30 -7.79 -4.27
C PRO A 564 18.91 -6.43 -4.89
N GLY A 565 19.65 -5.38 -4.48
CA GLY A 565 19.63 -4.07 -5.14
C GLY A 565 20.58 -3.07 -4.50
N ARG A 566 21.86 -3.11 -4.92
CA ARG A 566 22.89 -2.10 -4.63
C ARG A 566 22.38 -0.68 -4.93
N ARG A 567 22.67 0.28 -4.06
CA ARG A 567 23.35 1.52 -4.43
C ARG A 567 24.18 2.00 -3.24
N GLU A 568 25.49 1.95 -3.47
CA GLU A 568 26.56 2.48 -2.64
C GLU A 568 26.54 4.01 -2.63
N GLY A 569 27.12 4.57 -1.56
CA GLY A 569 27.98 5.75 -1.65
C GLY A 569 27.29 7.11 -1.60
N LEU A 570 27.47 7.82 -0.48
CA LEU A 570 28.42 8.94 -0.36
C LEU A 570 28.04 9.78 0.86
N ILE A 571 28.76 9.55 1.96
CA ILE A 571 29.04 10.58 2.96
C ILE A 571 30.56 10.60 3.08
N GLU A 572 31.17 11.64 2.54
CA GLU A 572 32.26 12.44 3.11
C GLU A 572 32.71 13.50 2.09
N PRO A 573 33.37 14.59 2.50
CA PRO A 573 33.86 14.92 3.85
C PRO A 573 32.93 15.80 4.69
#